data_AF-A0A0E0PDR4-F1
#
_entry.id   AF-A0A0E0PDR4-F1
#
_cell.length_a   1.000
_cell.length_b   1.000
_cell.length_c   1.000
_cell.angle_alpha   90.00
_cell.angle_beta   90.00
_cell.angle_gamma   90.00
#
_symmetry.space_group_name_H-M   'P 1'
#
loop_
_entity.id
_entity.type
_entity.pdbx_description
1 polymer ?
#
loop_
_entity_poly.entity_id
_entity_poly.type
_entity_poly.pdbx_seq_one_letter_code
_entity_poly.pdbx_strand_id
1 'polypeptide(L)'
;MEEGTAAPSCRHRSRRTDKRPSSSGRHGSGRTANKHERPAPATRPRQRRKRKYLYLVMDDWEKGYGIYRVDVSSFDPDAEFGSDSEAECQARNRDDEPSPLVRVEAPINYSRWITAHGSKIFMMSPVSAEVIPGIPVFDTVTRAMMVCPLPKNLGEQLQPFCVSVGDRLVRLCNPGFQVLGAQPPPRSGHGYVDVPWAWEEISDDNAFSMPPFTSDRVSAYAVHPDGRRTIWVSVRKPVVDGRGGGSYGDRNNTFSFDTEHLEWTHVGEWLMPFVGRSRRGSARR
;
A
#
# COMPACT_ATOMS: atom_id res chain seq x y z
N MET A 1 47.54 34.54 -42.77
CA MET A 1 48.22 34.24 -41.49
C MET A 1 47.64 32.92 -41.05
N GLU A 2 48.13 31.83 -41.65
CA GLU A 2 49.23 30.99 -41.13
C GLU A 2 48.84 30.35 -39.78
N GLU A 3 49.02 29.07 -39.51
CA GLU A 3 49.47 27.89 -40.27
C GLU A 3 49.33 26.68 -39.30
N GLY A 4 49.17 25.47 -39.84
CA GLY A 4 49.62 24.18 -39.26
C GLY A 4 48.92 23.65 -37.99
N THR A 5 48.69 22.35 -37.78
CA THR A 5 49.27 21.14 -38.38
C THR A 5 48.37 19.93 -38.07
N ALA A 6 48.37 18.98 -39.00
CA ALA A 6 47.54 17.78 -39.09
C ALA A 6 47.96 16.57 -38.22
N ALA A 7 46.96 15.74 -37.87
CA ALA A 7 46.80 14.24 -37.94
C ALA A 7 48.02 13.28 -37.70
N PRO A 8 47.88 11.92 -37.54
CA PRO A 8 46.70 11.08 -37.79
C PRO A 8 46.50 9.79 -36.91
N SER A 9 45.38 9.09 -37.19
CA SER A 9 45.21 7.63 -37.35
C SER A 9 45.56 6.63 -36.23
N CYS A 10 44.57 5.81 -35.86
CA CYS A 10 44.77 4.35 -35.88
C CYS A 10 43.47 3.59 -36.17
N ARG A 11 43.28 3.18 -37.43
CA ARG A 11 42.45 2.03 -37.81
C ARG A 11 43.39 0.82 -37.91
N HIS A 12 43.09 -0.26 -37.20
CA HIS A 12 43.57 -1.59 -37.60
C HIS A 12 42.41 -2.57 -37.73
N ARG A 13 42.28 -3.05 -38.97
CA ARG A 13 41.49 -4.18 -39.42
C ARG A 13 42.47 -5.35 -39.57
N SER A 14 42.15 -6.52 -39.01
CA SER A 14 42.62 -7.82 -39.51
C SER A 14 41.68 -8.90 -38.95
N ARG A 15 40.73 -9.46 -39.70
CA ARG A 15 40.79 -10.52 -40.74
C ARG A 15 41.31 -11.89 -40.24
N ARG A 16 40.35 -12.83 -40.19
CA ARG A 16 40.40 -14.29 -40.47
C ARG A 16 41.27 -15.18 -39.56
N THR A 17 40.65 -16.24 -39.04
CA THR A 17 40.79 -17.59 -39.62
C THR A 17 39.72 -18.55 -39.09
N ASP A 18 38.95 -19.11 -40.03
CA ASP A 18 38.24 -20.39 -39.87
C ASP A 18 39.23 -21.50 -39.53
N LYS A 19 38.92 -22.38 -38.57
CA LYS A 19 39.25 -23.82 -38.65
C LYS A 19 38.27 -24.66 -37.83
N ARG A 20 37.30 -25.24 -38.54
CA ARG A 20 36.73 -26.55 -38.23
C ARG A 20 37.81 -27.61 -38.43
N PRO A 21 37.81 -28.71 -37.66
CA PRO A 21 37.95 -29.99 -38.33
C PRO A 21 36.84 -30.97 -37.95
N SER A 22 36.56 -31.78 -38.95
CA SER A 22 35.61 -32.85 -39.08
C SER A 22 36.07 -34.15 -38.41
N SER A 23 35.07 -34.92 -37.95
CA SER A 23 34.93 -36.38 -38.01
C SER A 23 36.17 -37.28 -37.85
N SER A 24 36.14 -38.10 -36.81
CA SER A 24 36.46 -39.53 -36.97
C SER A 24 35.59 -40.35 -36.03
N GLY A 25 34.85 -41.29 -36.61
CA GLY A 25 34.06 -42.26 -35.85
C GLY A 25 34.93 -43.41 -35.38
N ARG A 26 34.48 -44.09 -34.32
CA ARG A 26 34.80 -45.50 -34.08
C ARG A 26 33.66 -46.19 -33.35
N HIS A 27 33.31 -47.33 -33.93
CA HIS A 27 32.31 -48.30 -33.50
C HIS A 27 32.57 -48.82 -32.07
N GLY A 28 31.48 -49.04 -31.34
CA GLY A 28 31.44 -49.87 -30.13
C GLY A 28 30.04 -50.47 -30.01
N SER A 29 29.90 -51.68 -30.52
CA SER A 29 28.69 -52.50 -30.50
C SER A 29 28.32 -52.92 -29.07
N GLY A 30 27.04 -52.79 -28.71
CA GLY A 30 26.47 -53.30 -27.48
C GLY A 30 24.96 -53.43 -27.56
N ARG A 31 24.49 -54.58 -28.05
CA ARG A 31 23.09 -55.06 -27.95
C ARG A 31 22.63 -54.99 -26.49
N THR A 32 21.40 -54.54 -26.24
CA THR A 32 20.29 -55.38 -25.73
C THR A 32 18.99 -54.60 -25.59
N ALA A 33 17.89 -55.34 -25.77
CA ALA A 33 16.49 -54.93 -25.75
C ALA A 33 16.05 -54.09 -24.54
N ASN A 34 15.11 -53.17 -24.73
CA ASN A 34 13.74 -53.32 -24.21
C ASN A 34 12.84 -52.11 -24.47
N LYS A 35 11.58 -52.46 -24.79
CA LYS A 35 10.31 -51.80 -24.41
C LYS A 35 10.07 -50.35 -24.82
N HIS A 36 8.95 -50.17 -25.52
CA HIS A 36 8.25 -48.91 -25.71
C HIS A 36 8.09 -48.14 -24.39
N GLU A 37 8.95 -47.16 -24.13
CA GLU A 37 8.65 -46.08 -23.21
C GLU A 37 7.89 -44.99 -23.95
N ARG A 38 6.62 -44.80 -23.57
CA ARG A 38 5.87 -43.59 -23.91
C ARG A 38 6.67 -42.39 -23.36
N PRO A 39 6.87 -41.31 -24.12
CA PRO A 39 7.53 -40.13 -23.59
C PRO A 39 6.74 -39.62 -22.38
N ALA A 40 7.42 -39.46 -21.25
CA ALA A 40 6.84 -38.88 -20.05
C ALA A 40 6.17 -37.54 -20.41
N PRO A 41 4.97 -37.25 -19.89
CA PRO A 41 4.33 -35.96 -20.15
C PRO A 41 5.26 -34.88 -19.63
N ALA A 42 5.71 -34.00 -20.53
CA ALA A 42 6.54 -32.86 -20.21
C ALA A 42 5.93 -32.14 -19.00
N THR A 43 6.66 -32.13 -17.89
CA THR A 43 6.28 -31.40 -16.68
C THR A 43 6.12 -29.95 -17.09
N ARG A 44 4.86 -29.50 -17.22
CA ARG A 44 4.56 -28.09 -17.48
C ARG A 44 5.31 -27.29 -16.42
N PRO A 45 6.09 -26.26 -16.80
CA PRO A 45 6.75 -25.44 -15.80
C PRO A 45 5.67 -24.89 -14.88
N ARG A 46 5.68 -25.29 -13.61
CA ARG A 46 4.82 -24.70 -12.57
C ARG A 46 5.07 -23.20 -12.67
N GLN A 47 4.11 -22.44 -13.21
CA GLN A 47 4.12 -21.00 -13.12
C GLN A 47 4.38 -20.69 -11.64
N ARG A 48 5.56 -20.14 -11.33
CA ARG A 48 5.87 -19.68 -9.97
C ARG A 48 4.81 -18.65 -9.66
N ARG A 49 3.77 -19.05 -8.93
CA ARG A 49 2.75 -18.14 -8.42
C ARG A 49 3.53 -17.04 -7.69
N LYS A 50 3.36 -15.79 -8.15
CA LYS A 50 3.98 -14.64 -7.49
C LYS A 50 3.51 -14.66 -6.04
N ARG A 51 4.44 -14.77 -5.08
CA ARG A 51 4.13 -14.71 -3.66
C ARG A 51 3.46 -13.37 -3.38
N LYS A 52 2.33 -13.40 -2.68
CA LYS A 52 1.62 -12.21 -2.22
C LYS A 52 1.82 -12.12 -0.72
N TYR A 53 2.06 -10.92 -0.22
CA TYR A 53 2.27 -10.70 1.21
C TYR A 53 1.20 -9.75 1.74
N LEU A 54 0.71 -10.06 2.94
CA LEU A 54 -0.08 -9.15 3.75
C LEU A 54 0.84 -8.53 4.79
N TYR A 55 0.78 -7.19 4.90
CA TYR A 55 1.46 -6.47 5.96
C TYR A 55 0.44 -6.09 7.03
N LEU A 56 0.73 -6.49 8.27
CA LEU A 56 -0.11 -6.21 9.44
C LEU A 56 0.65 -5.24 10.34
N VAL A 57 -0.07 -4.28 10.91
CA VAL A 57 0.47 -3.39 11.94
C VAL A 57 -0.33 -3.68 13.21
N MET A 58 0.36 -4.15 14.25
CA MET A 58 -0.25 -4.57 15.51
C MET A 58 0.32 -3.74 16.66
N ASP A 59 -0.48 -3.51 17.68
CA ASP A 59 -0.14 -2.82 18.94
C ASP A 59 0.25 -3.81 20.05
N ASP A 60 0.85 -4.92 19.65
CA ASP A 60 1.28 -6.04 20.50
C ASP A 60 2.61 -5.81 21.23
N TRP A 61 3.17 -4.62 21.09
CA TRP A 61 4.41 -4.22 21.74
C TRP A 61 4.15 -3.06 22.69
N GLU A 62 4.57 -3.21 23.96
CA GLU A 62 4.30 -2.22 25.02
C GLU A 62 4.75 -0.79 24.70
N LYS A 63 5.73 -0.61 23.81
CA LYS A 63 6.27 0.69 23.42
C LYS A 63 5.76 1.21 22.07
N GLY A 64 4.88 0.49 21.39
CA GLY A 64 4.35 0.94 20.10
C GLY A 64 3.81 -0.19 19.23
N TYR A 65 4.27 -0.25 17.98
CA TYR A 65 3.68 -1.13 16.97
C TYR A 65 4.71 -2.07 16.32
N GLY A 66 4.29 -3.31 16.08
CA GLY A 66 4.99 -4.27 15.24
C GLY A 66 4.43 -4.30 13.82
N ILE A 67 5.29 -4.23 12.81
CA ILE A 67 4.93 -4.50 11.41
C ILE A 67 5.28 -5.94 11.07
N TYR A 68 4.29 -6.75 10.74
CA TYR A 68 4.45 -8.15 10.36
C TYR A 68 4.25 -8.34 8.87
N ARG A 69 4.91 -9.35 8.31
CA ARG A 69 4.75 -9.74 6.92
C ARG A 69 4.33 -11.21 6.83
N VAL A 70 3.11 -11.45 6.41
CA VAL A 70 2.50 -12.79 6.29
C VAL A 70 2.43 -13.18 4.82
N ASP A 71 2.87 -14.40 4.49
CA ASP A 71 2.72 -14.93 3.14
C ASP A 71 1.26 -15.36 2.91
N VAL A 72 0.58 -14.78 1.93
CA VAL A 72 -0.82 -15.11 1.67
C VAL A 72 -0.98 -16.56 1.18
N SER A 73 0.08 -17.16 0.63
CA SER A 73 0.05 -18.56 0.23
C SER A 73 0.12 -19.57 1.37
N SER A 74 0.36 -19.12 2.61
CA SER A 74 0.28 -19.97 3.79
C SER A 74 -1.14 -20.06 4.37
N PHE A 75 -2.08 -19.24 3.90
CA PHE A 75 -3.48 -19.42 4.27
C PHE A 75 -4.01 -20.64 3.51
N ASP A 76 -4.29 -21.72 4.24
CA ASP A 76 -5.03 -22.86 3.72
C ASP A 76 -6.54 -22.52 3.78
N PRO A 77 -7.22 -22.31 2.63
CA PRO A 77 -8.64 -21.97 2.61
C PRO A 77 -9.53 -23.15 3.01
N ASP A 78 -8.98 -24.37 3.02
CA ASP A 78 -9.69 -25.60 3.35
C ASP A 78 -9.31 -26.13 4.74
N ALA A 79 -8.52 -25.36 5.52
CA ALA A 79 -8.32 -25.67 6.93
C ALA A 79 -9.67 -25.58 7.64
N GLU A 80 -10.22 -26.74 8.01
CA GLU A 80 -11.28 -26.81 9.00
C GLU A 80 -10.79 -26.01 10.22
N PHE A 81 -11.62 -25.09 10.73
CA PHE A 81 -11.40 -24.50 12.04
C PHE A 81 -11.54 -25.63 13.07
N GLY A 82 -10.49 -26.44 13.17
CA GLY A 82 -10.34 -27.50 14.15
C GLY A 82 -10.45 -26.86 15.51
N SER A 83 -11.40 -27.35 16.29
CA SER A 83 -11.68 -26.99 17.68
C SER A 83 -10.50 -26.30 18.36
N ASP A 84 -10.68 -25.04 18.78
CA ASP A 84 -9.77 -24.27 19.65
C ASP A 84 -9.58 -24.98 21.01
N SER A 85 -8.96 -26.16 21.01
CA SER A 85 -8.43 -26.75 22.22
C SER A 85 -7.13 -26.02 22.53
N GLU A 86 -7.03 -25.46 23.72
CA GLU A 86 -5.83 -24.76 24.20
C GLU A 86 -4.54 -25.60 24.04
N ALA A 87 -4.68 -26.93 23.91
CA ALA A 87 -3.61 -27.88 23.64
C ALA A 87 -2.98 -27.76 22.23
N GLU A 88 -3.73 -27.41 21.18
CA GLU A 88 -3.16 -27.21 19.83
C GLU A 88 -2.42 -25.87 19.70
N CYS A 89 -2.90 -24.82 20.39
CA CYS A 89 -2.21 -23.53 20.47
C CYS A 89 -0.84 -23.64 21.16
N GLN A 90 -0.70 -24.58 22.10
CA GLN A 90 0.56 -24.87 22.81
C GLN A 90 1.50 -25.82 22.06
N ALA A 91 1.00 -26.54 21.05
CA ALA A 91 1.78 -27.49 20.26
C ALA A 91 2.51 -26.85 19.07
N ARG A 92 2.18 -25.60 18.70
CA ARG A 92 3.02 -24.81 17.81
C ARG A 92 4.27 -24.41 18.60
N ASN A 93 5.46 -24.75 18.07
CA ASN A 93 6.71 -24.33 18.71
C ASN A 93 6.65 -22.82 18.93
N ARG A 94 6.98 -22.35 20.14
CA ARG A 94 7.07 -20.91 20.44
C ARG A 94 8.03 -20.17 19.49
N ASP A 95 8.94 -20.89 18.85
CA ASP A 95 9.85 -20.39 17.82
C ASP A 95 9.18 -20.09 16.46
N ASP A 96 7.94 -20.55 16.24
CA ASP A 96 7.11 -20.25 15.05
C ASP A 96 6.19 -19.04 15.27
N GLU A 97 6.23 -18.38 16.43
CA GLU A 97 5.51 -17.14 16.64
C GLU A 97 6.06 -16.07 15.68
N PRO A 98 5.22 -15.44 14.85
CA PRO A 98 5.70 -14.50 13.86
C PRO A 98 6.41 -13.34 14.57
N SER A 99 7.68 -13.12 14.26
CA SER A 99 8.44 -11.97 14.76
C SER A 99 8.18 -10.74 13.90
N PRO A 100 8.12 -9.53 14.51
CA PRO A 100 7.89 -8.31 13.75
C PRO A 100 9.07 -8.05 12.81
N LEU A 101 8.77 -7.72 11.56
CA LEU A 101 9.77 -7.28 10.57
C LEU A 101 10.38 -5.94 10.98
N VAL A 102 9.57 -5.05 11.54
CA VAL A 102 9.97 -3.73 12.04
C VAL A 102 9.20 -3.44 13.32
N ARG A 103 9.88 -2.85 14.31
CA ARG A 103 9.26 -2.27 15.50
C ARG A 103 9.32 -0.75 15.39
N VAL A 104 8.21 -0.09 15.67
CA VAL A 104 8.12 1.38 15.66
C VAL A 104 7.64 1.84 17.02
N GLU A 105 8.51 2.57 17.71
CA GLU A 105 8.19 3.17 19.00
C GLU A 105 7.26 4.36 18.78
N ALA A 106 6.06 4.29 19.35
CA ALA A 106 5.04 5.30 19.21
C ALA A 106 3.98 5.12 20.31
N PRO A 107 3.21 6.17 20.64
CA PRO A 107 2.08 6.02 21.56
C PRO A 107 1.11 4.91 21.12
N ILE A 108 0.80 4.02 22.06
CA ILE A 108 -0.18 2.93 21.91
C ILE A 108 -1.62 3.48 21.95
N ASN A 109 -2.59 2.74 21.40
CA ASN A 109 -4.00 3.14 21.21
C ASN A 109 -4.27 4.21 20.13
N TYR A 110 -3.31 4.44 19.23
CA TYR A 110 -3.39 5.38 18.11
C TYR A 110 -3.37 4.67 16.75
N SER A 111 -3.94 3.46 16.66
CA SER A 111 -3.99 2.68 15.42
C SER A 111 -4.73 3.39 14.26
N ARG A 112 -5.67 4.29 14.56
CA ARG A 112 -6.39 5.12 13.56
C ARG A 112 -5.49 6.13 12.84
N TRP A 113 -4.32 6.44 13.39
CA TRP A 113 -3.32 7.33 12.80
C TRP A 113 -2.36 6.58 11.87
N ILE A 114 -2.53 5.27 11.76
CA ILE A 114 -1.78 4.42 10.83
C ILE A 114 -2.65 4.20 9.60
N THR A 115 -2.12 4.54 8.43
CA THR A 115 -2.82 4.34 7.16
C THR A 115 -1.90 3.77 6.10
N ALA A 116 -2.48 3.04 5.16
CA ALA A 116 -1.74 2.46 4.06
C ALA A 116 -2.22 3.08 2.74
N HIS A 117 -1.27 3.50 1.91
CA HIS A 117 -1.49 4.00 0.56
C HIS A 117 -0.45 3.40 -0.39
N GLY A 118 -0.90 2.69 -1.43
CA GLY A 118 -0.01 1.95 -2.33
C GLY A 118 0.83 0.91 -1.57
N SER A 119 2.15 0.97 -1.71
CA SER A 119 3.10 0.12 -0.98
C SER A 119 3.55 0.70 0.36
N LYS A 120 3.01 1.85 0.76
CA LYS A 120 3.51 2.66 1.87
C LYS A 120 2.57 2.55 3.08
N ILE A 121 3.17 2.45 4.26
CA ILE A 121 2.47 2.50 5.55
C ILE A 121 2.91 3.79 6.24
N PHE A 122 1.96 4.70 6.46
CA PHE A 122 2.15 6.01 7.09
C PHE A 122 1.78 5.93 8.56
N MET A 123 2.62 6.51 9.42
CA MET A 123 2.43 6.53 10.87
C MET A 123 2.27 7.97 11.34
N MET A 124 1.03 8.49 11.26
CA MET A 124 0.73 9.89 11.51
C MET A 124 0.53 10.18 13.00
N SER A 125 1.48 9.78 13.85
CA SER A 125 1.38 9.94 15.30
C SER A 125 0.90 11.35 15.69
N PRO A 126 -0.05 11.51 16.64
CA PRO A 126 -0.61 12.82 17.03
C PRO A 126 0.37 13.69 17.84
N VAL A 127 1.67 13.44 17.72
CA VAL A 127 2.70 14.26 18.33
C VAL A 127 2.74 15.60 17.59
N SER A 128 2.88 16.69 18.34
CA SER A 128 2.98 18.05 17.78
C SER A 128 4.00 18.11 16.64
N ALA A 129 3.63 18.79 15.55
CA ALA A 129 4.50 19.07 14.42
C ALA A 129 5.83 19.74 14.82
N GLU A 130 5.89 20.38 15.99
CA GLU A 130 7.10 21.00 16.55
C GLU A 130 8.15 19.98 17.05
N VAL A 131 7.73 18.73 17.28
CA VAL A 131 8.56 17.70 17.91
C VAL A 131 9.06 16.66 16.90
N ILE A 132 8.39 16.51 15.75
CA ILE A 132 8.75 15.51 14.73
C ILE A 132 9.12 16.15 13.38
N PRO A 133 10.15 15.63 12.69
CA PRO A 133 10.61 16.19 11.41
C PRO A 133 9.70 15.83 10.22
N GLY A 134 8.72 14.95 10.41
CA GLY A 134 7.82 14.44 9.37
C GLY A 134 7.09 13.18 9.80
N ILE A 135 6.18 12.69 8.95
CA ILE A 135 5.50 11.42 9.12
C ILE A 135 6.46 10.28 8.74
N PRO A 136 6.77 9.33 9.64
CA PRO A 136 7.49 8.12 9.28
C PRO A 136 6.65 7.26 8.33
N VAL A 137 7.30 6.77 7.28
CA VAL A 137 6.67 5.92 6.27
C VAL A 137 7.52 4.69 6.02
N PHE A 138 6.92 3.51 6.14
CA PHE A 138 7.54 2.24 5.79
C PHE A 138 7.12 1.80 4.39
N ASP A 139 8.08 1.55 3.51
CA ASP A 139 7.83 1.01 2.18
C ASP A 139 7.90 -0.51 2.16
N THR A 140 6.75 -1.16 1.95
CA THR A 140 6.63 -2.62 1.92
C THR A 140 7.35 -3.29 0.74
N VAL A 141 7.70 -2.54 -0.32
CA VAL A 141 8.43 -3.07 -1.48
C VAL A 141 9.93 -3.05 -1.22
N THR A 142 10.47 -1.89 -0.87
CA THR A 142 11.91 -1.69 -0.67
C THR A 142 12.36 -2.05 0.74
N ARG A 143 11.42 -2.14 1.69
CA ARG A 143 11.64 -2.25 3.14
C ARG A 143 12.43 -1.07 3.73
N ALA A 144 12.46 0.05 3.01
CA ALA A 144 13.10 1.26 3.48
C ALA A 144 12.13 2.09 4.31
N MET A 145 12.71 2.87 5.24
CA MET A 145 12.01 3.95 5.93
C MET A 145 12.23 5.26 5.17
N MET A 146 11.19 6.07 5.10
CA MET A 146 11.24 7.41 4.54
C MET A 146 10.44 8.38 5.41
N VAL A 147 10.63 9.67 5.18
CA VAL A 147 9.92 10.74 5.88
C VAL A 147 9.02 11.44 4.89
N CYS A 148 7.72 11.45 5.17
CA CYS A 148 6.72 12.21 4.42
C CYS A 148 6.50 13.57 5.12
N PRO A 149 6.27 14.67 4.37
CA PRO A 149 5.95 15.95 4.97
C PRO A 149 4.71 15.89 5.86
N LEU A 150 4.67 16.80 6.84
CA LEU A 150 3.55 16.92 7.77
C LEU A 150 2.36 17.58 7.07
N PRO A 151 1.12 17.09 7.28
CA PRO A 151 -0.08 17.83 6.92
C PRO A 151 -0.21 19.06 7.82
N LYS A 152 -1.05 20.01 7.41
CA LYS A 152 -1.41 21.14 8.29
C LYS A 152 -2.19 20.58 9.48
N ASN A 153 -2.09 21.26 10.62
CA ASN A 153 -2.82 20.91 11.84
C ASN A 153 -2.54 19.48 12.37
N LEU A 154 -1.36 18.92 12.06
CA LEU A 154 -0.92 17.68 12.71
C LEU A 154 -0.61 17.96 14.20
N GLY A 155 -1.23 17.20 15.10
CA GLY A 155 -1.11 17.40 16.55
C GLY A 155 -2.37 17.95 17.20
N GLU A 156 -3.40 18.32 16.43
CA GLU A 156 -4.74 18.50 16.98
C GLU A 156 -5.24 17.18 17.59
N GLN A 157 -5.85 17.25 18.78
CA GLN A 157 -6.23 16.09 19.58
C GLN A 157 -7.39 15.26 18.96
N LEU A 158 -7.90 15.68 17.80
CA LEU A 158 -9.00 15.03 17.11
C LEU A 158 -8.52 13.86 16.26
N GLN A 159 -9.35 12.82 16.21
CA GLN A 159 -9.04 11.60 15.49
C GLN A 159 -9.13 11.83 13.98
N PRO A 160 -8.05 11.60 13.21
CA PRO A 160 -8.08 11.79 11.76
C PRO A 160 -8.86 10.65 11.10
N PHE A 161 -9.51 10.98 10.00
CA PHE A 161 -10.05 10.04 9.03
C PHE A 161 -9.12 10.04 7.82
N CYS A 162 -8.41 8.93 7.60
CA CYS A 162 -7.49 8.76 6.47
C CYS A 162 -7.97 7.63 5.55
N VAL A 163 -7.98 7.88 4.25
CA VAL A 163 -8.48 6.93 3.26
C VAL A 163 -7.69 7.01 1.96
N SER A 164 -7.20 5.86 1.50
CA SER A 164 -6.48 5.73 0.23
C SER A 164 -7.47 5.45 -0.90
N VAL A 165 -7.49 6.30 -1.92
CA VAL A 165 -8.42 6.25 -3.05
C VAL A 165 -7.70 6.65 -4.32
N GLY A 166 -7.76 5.79 -5.34
CA GLY A 166 -6.93 5.97 -6.53
C GLY A 166 -5.44 6.06 -6.19
N ASP A 167 -4.80 7.13 -6.66
CA ASP A 167 -3.42 7.55 -6.40
C ASP A 167 -3.32 8.63 -5.31
N ARG A 168 -4.41 8.88 -4.58
CA ARG A 168 -4.50 9.90 -3.54
C ARG A 168 -4.69 9.28 -2.15
N LEU A 169 -4.13 9.93 -1.16
CA LEU A 169 -4.44 9.69 0.24
C LEU A 169 -5.17 10.91 0.80
N VAL A 170 -6.45 10.74 1.08
CA VAL A 170 -7.30 11.78 1.64
C VAL A 170 -7.19 11.73 3.16
N ARG A 171 -6.97 12.89 3.79
CA ARG A 171 -6.93 13.09 5.24
C ARG A 171 -7.95 14.14 5.63
N LEU A 172 -8.87 13.77 6.51
CA LEU A 172 -9.77 14.69 7.18
C LEU A 172 -9.45 14.72 8.68
N CYS A 173 -9.13 15.90 9.20
CA CYS A 173 -8.93 16.15 10.61
C CYS A 173 -9.46 17.55 10.89
N ASN A 174 -10.67 17.66 11.44
CA ASN A 174 -11.38 18.94 11.56
C ASN A 174 -10.49 20.03 12.18
N PRO A 175 -10.30 21.21 11.54
CA PRO A 175 -10.96 21.69 10.31
C PRO A 175 -10.25 21.37 8.99
N GLY A 176 -9.08 20.74 9.03
CA GLY A 176 -8.26 20.45 7.86
C GLY A 176 -8.80 19.31 6.99
N PHE A 177 -9.01 19.61 5.71
CA PHE A 177 -9.27 18.61 4.68
C PHE A 177 -8.16 18.66 3.62
N GLN A 178 -7.36 17.59 3.56
CA GLN A 178 -6.13 17.59 2.78
C GLN A 178 -5.95 16.30 1.97
N VAL A 179 -5.25 16.42 0.85
CA VAL A 179 -4.92 15.32 -0.04
C VAL A 179 -3.41 15.24 -0.21
N LEU A 180 -2.88 14.04 -0.07
CA LEU A 180 -1.53 13.70 -0.51
C LEU A 180 -1.64 13.11 -1.92
N GLY A 181 -0.95 13.73 -2.88
CA GLY A 181 -0.91 13.27 -4.27
C GLY A 181 -0.12 11.97 -4.46
N ALA A 182 0.01 11.58 -5.73
CA ALA A 182 0.70 10.36 -6.13
C ALA A 182 2.14 10.29 -5.62
N GLN A 183 2.65 9.06 -5.47
CA GLN A 183 4.06 8.83 -5.14
C GLN A 183 4.97 9.50 -6.18
N PRO A 184 5.94 10.34 -5.76
CA PRO A 184 6.95 10.88 -6.65
C PRO A 184 7.69 9.75 -7.39
N PRO A 185 8.03 9.96 -8.67
CA PRO A 185 8.83 8.99 -9.40
C PRO A 185 10.17 8.74 -8.67
N PRO A 186 10.73 7.52 -8.77
CA PRO A 186 12.03 7.23 -8.20
C PRO A 186 13.08 8.23 -8.69
N ARG A 187 14.00 8.62 -7.80
CA ARG A 187 15.12 9.52 -8.11
C ARG A 187 15.90 9.01 -9.33
N SER A 188 15.65 9.57 -10.50
CA SER A 188 16.51 9.39 -11.67
C SER A 188 17.63 10.41 -11.58
N GLY A 189 18.89 9.95 -11.59
CA GLY A 189 20.10 10.76 -11.42
C GLY A 189 20.38 11.82 -12.50
N HIS A 190 19.38 12.25 -13.26
CA HIS A 190 19.48 13.29 -14.28
C HIS A 190 18.46 14.39 -14.00
N GLY A 191 18.93 15.51 -13.46
CA GLY A 191 18.41 16.88 -13.67
C GLY A 191 16.96 17.22 -13.34
N TYR A 192 16.10 16.25 -13.02
CA TYR A 192 14.73 16.51 -12.59
C TYR A 192 14.76 17.04 -11.17
N VAL A 193 14.13 18.20 -10.96
CA VAL A 193 13.76 18.70 -9.64
C VAL A 193 13.06 17.58 -8.89
N ASP A 194 13.64 17.17 -7.76
CA ASP A 194 13.08 16.19 -6.85
C ASP A 194 11.80 16.81 -6.30
N VAL A 195 10.63 16.49 -6.88
CA VAL A 195 9.33 16.99 -6.38
C VAL A 195 8.97 16.11 -5.19
N PRO A 196 9.09 16.61 -3.94
CA PRO A 196 8.72 15.83 -2.79
C PRO A 196 7.20 15.63 -2.77
N TRP A 197 6.74 14.67 -1.97
CA TRP A 197 5.34 14.66 -1.57
C TRP A 197 4.92 16.00 -0.99
N ALA A 198 3.70 16.43 -1.24
CA ALA A 198 3.11 17.62 -0.63
C ALA A 198 1.65 17.35 -0.28
N TRP A 199 1.24 17.85 0.89
CA TRP A 199 -0.16 17.88 1.28
C TRP A 199 -0.82 19.12 0.70
N GLU A 200 -1.85 18.93 -0.10
CA GLU A 200 -2.67 19.99 -0.66
C GLU A 200 -3.94 20.13 0.17
N GLU A 201 -4.28 21.35 0.54
CA GLU A 201 -5.56 21.65 1.21
C GLU A 201 -6.64 21.79 0.15
N ILE A 202 -7.77 21.13 0.38
CA ILE A 202 -8.93 21.28 -0.51
C ILE A 202 -9.57 22.63 -0.19
N SER A 203 -9.71 23.50 -1.19
CA SER A 203 -10.28 24.82 -0.99
C SER A 203 -11.75 24.75 -0.57
N ASP A 204 -12.16 25.73 0.24
CA ASP A 204 -13.53 25.93 0.71
C ASP A 204 -14.36 26.80 -0.24
N ASP A 205 -13.82 27.10 -1.44
CA ASP A 205 -14.49 27.92 -2.47
C ASP A 205 -15.82 27.30 -2.93
N ASN A 206 -15.93 25.98 -2.85
CA ASN A 206 -17.15 25.24 -3.11
C ASN A 206 -17.74 24.72 -1.78
N ALA A 207 -18.99 25.07 -1.51
CA ALA A 207 -19.72 24.67 -0.30
C ALA A 207 -19.85 23.14 -0.12
N PHE A 208 -19.66 22.37 -1.20
CA PHE A 208 -19.67 20.92 -1.17
C PHE A 208 -18.27 20.30 -0.97
N SER A 209 -17.19 21.08 -1.05
CA SER A 209 -15.83 20.56 -0.87
C SER A 209 -15.52 20.21 0.58
N MET A 210 -16.10 20.96 1.52
CA MET A 210 -15.89 20.72 2.94
C MET A 210 -16.85 19.65 3.45
N PRO A 211 -16.37 18.70 4.27
CA PRO A 211 -17.24 17.69 4.85
C PRO A 211 -18.26 18.35 5.78
N PRO A 212 -19.54 17.94 5.71
CA PRO A 212 -20.60 18.48 6.55
C PRO A 212 -20.59 17.87 7.98
N PHE A 213 -19.43 17.39 8.44
CA PHE A 213 -19.26 16.69 9.70
C PHE A 213 -17.80 16.70 10.16
N THR A 214 -17.61 16.46 11.45
CA THR A 214 -16.31 16.30 12.09
C THR A 214 -15.75 14.87 11.95
N SER A 215 -14.42 14.73 11.86
CA SER A 215 -13.77 13.42 11.63
C SER A 215 -13.93 12.41 12.77
N ASP A 216 -14.10 12.87 14.01
CA ASP A 216 -14.36 12.03 15.20
C ASP A 216 -15.71 11.29 15.13
N ARG A 217 -16.63 11.79 14.31
CA ARG A 217 -17.96 11.18 14.10
C ARG A 217 -18.01 10.11 13.03
N VAL A 218 -16.91 9.96 12.27
CA VAL A 218 -16.80 8.88 11.28
C VAL A 218 -16.74 7.55 12.00
N SER A 219 -17.75 6.72 11.72
CA SER A 219 -17.88 5.38 12.31
C SER A 219 -17.44 4.28 11.35
N ALA A 220 -17.65 4.46 10.05
CA ALA A 220 -17.30 3.49 9.04
C ALA A 220 -17.10 4.15 7.68
N TYR A 221 -16.35 3.47 6.80
CA TYR A 221 -16.22 3.89 5.41
C TYR A 221 -15.96 2.71 4.47
N ALA A 222 -16.28 2.93 3.20
CA ALA A 222 -16.00 2.01 2.11
C ALA A 222 -15.59 2.79 0.86
N VAL A 223 -14.62 2.27 0.11
CA VAL A 223 -14.29 2.79 -1.22
C VAL A 223 -15.13 2.03 -2.23
N HIS A 224 -15.89 2.76 -3.04
CA HIS A 224 -16.79 2.16 -4.02
C HIS A 224 -15.99 1.47 -5.15
N PRO A 225 -16.42 0.28 -5.62
CA PRO A 225 -15.66 -0.52 -6.58
C PRO A 225 -15.73 -0.04 -8.04
N ASP A 226 -16.59 0.92 -8.36
CA ASP A 226 -16.87 1.43 -9.73
C ASP A 226 -15.72 2.20 -10.40
N GLY A 227 -14.57 2.31 -9.75
CA GLY A 227 -13.44 3.04 -10.32
C GLY A 227 -12.45 3.57 -9.29
N ARG A 228 -12.64 3.29 -7.99
CA ARG A 228 -11.84 3.85 -6.89
C ARG A 228 -11.92 5.38 -6.85
N ARG A 229 -13.09 5.96 -7.12
CA ARG A 229 -13.28 7.42 -7.18
C ARG A 229 -14.25 7.95 -6.14
N THR A 230 -15.10 7.09 -5.59
CA THR A 230 -16.08 7.48 -4.60
C THR A 230 -15.84 6.78 -3.26
N ILE A 231 -15.94 7.54 -2.19
CA ILE A 231 -15.86 7.04 -0.81
C ILE A 231 -17.23 7.18 -0.20
N TRP A 232 -17.75 6.13 0.42
CA TRP A 232 -18.89 6.26 1.30
C TRP A 232 -18.40 6.34 2.74
N VAL A 233 -19.00 7.24 3.52
CA VAL A 233 -18.61 7.52 4.90
C VAL A 233 -19.87 7.57 5.75
N SER A 234 -19.96 6.69 6.74
CA SER A 234 -21.04 6.66 7.71
C SER A 234 -20.65 7.44 8.97
N VAL A 235 -21.47 8.41 9.32
CA VAL A 235 -21.23 9.40 10.36
C VAL A 235 -22.34 9.32 11.41
N ARG A 236 -21.94 9.20 12.67
CA ARG A 236 -22.89 9.17 13.79
C ARG A 236 -23.10 10.58 14.31
N LYS A 237 -24.36 11.04 14.37
CA LYS A 237 -24.73 12.33 14.98
C LYS A 237 -23.80 13.46 14.50
N PRO A 238 -23.84 13.81 13.20
CA PRO A 238 -22.93 14.78 12.63
C PRO A 238 -23.09 16.12 13.35
N VAL A 239 -22.00 16.62 13.91
CA VAL A 239 -21.95 18.01 14.37
C VAL A 239 -21.69 18.84 13.11
N VAL A 240 -22.58 19.80 12.85
CA VAL A 240 -22.46 20.67 11.68
C VAL A 240 -21.51 21.80 12.02
N ASP A 241 -20.36 21.85 11.35
CA ASP A 241 -19.32 22.86 11.60
C ASP A 241 -19.63 24.21 10.93
N GLY A 242 -20.88 24.44 10.51
CA GLY A 242 -21.33 25.63 9.78
C GLY A 242 -20.75 25.79 8.36
N ARG A 243 -19.70 25.03 8.01
CA ARG A 243 -18.99 25.10 6.71
C ARG A 243 -19.56 24.19 5.61
N GLY A 244 -20.33 23.17 5.98
CA GLY A 244 -21.02 22.29 5.03
C GLY A 244 -22.48 22.74 4.85
N GLY A 245 -22.95 22.79 3.61
CA GLY A 245 -24.26 23.34 3.22
C GLY A 245 -25.52 22.58 3.68
N GLY A 246 -25.54 21.96 4.86
CA GLY A 246 -26.75 21.26 5.35
C GLY A 246 -26.82 21.07 6.86
N SER A 247 -28.05 21.18 7.41
CA SER A 247 -28.37 20.80 8.78
C SER A 247 -28.89 19.37 8.79
N TYR A 248 -28.04 18.40 9.17
CA TYR A 248 -28.37 16.97 9.12
C TYR A 248 -28.92 16.39 10.44
N GLY A 249 -29.21 17.26 11.42
CA GLY A 249 -29.77 16.91 12.73
C GLY A 249 -28.91 15.92 13.54
N ASP A 250 -29.46 15.41 14.65
CA ASP A 250 -28.80 14.40 15.51
C ASP A 250 -28.98 12.96 14.97
N ARG A 251 -29.25 12.81 13.66
CA ARG A 251 -29.49 11.51 13.03
C ARG A 251 -28.19 10.93 12.48
N ASN A 252 -28.18 9.61 12.33
CA ASN A 252 -27.08 8.94 11.67
C ASN A 252 -27.18 9.14 10.15
N ASN A 253 -26.07 9.45 9.51
CA ASN A 253 -26.04 9.80 8.09
C ASN A 253 -24.91 9.08 7.36
N THR A 254 -25.13 8.77 6.08
CA THR A 254 -24.10 8.34 5.16
C THR A 254 -23.92 9.38 4.07
N PHE A 255 -22.66 9.71 3.81
CA PHE A 255 -22.23 10.64 2.78
C PHE A 255 -21.37 9.91 1.75
N SER A 256 -21.35 10.43 0.52
CA SER A 256 -20.38 10.07 -0.49
C SER A 256 -19.42 11.22 -0.75
N PHE A 257 -18.15 10.91 -0.96
CA PHE A 257 -17.14 11.85 -1.42
C PHE A 257 -16.65 11.44 -2.79
N ASP A 258 -16.81 12.33 -3.76
CA ASP A 258 -16.22 12.21 -5.09
C ASP A 258 -14.79 12.75 -5.07
N THR A 259 -13.81 11.90 -5.34
CA THR A 259 -12.39 12.28 -5.32
C THR A 259 -11.89 13.00 -6.57
N GLU A 260 -12.67 13.01 -7.66
CA GLU A 260 -12.35 13.77 -8.87
C GLU A 260 -12.84 15.21 -8.77
N HIS A 261 -14.10 15.36 -8.36
CA HIS A 261 -14.74 16.66 -8.19
C HIS A 261 -14.43 17.28 -6.82
N LEU A 262 -13.94 16.47 -5.87
CA LEU A 262 -13.69 16.84 -4.47
C LEU A 262 -14.97 17.31 -3.77
N GLU A 263 -16.10 16.66 -4.05
CA GLU A 263 -17.42 17.07 -3.54
C GLU A 263 -18.03 16.01 -2.61
N TRP A 264 -18.64 16.48 -1.53
CA TRP A 264 -19.46 15.70 -0.62
C TRP A 264 -20.93 15.74 -1.04
N THR A 265 -21.58 14.58 -0.96
CA THR A 265 -23.01 14.43 -1.20
C THR A 265 -23.65 13.63 -0.07
N HIS A 266 -24.83 14.04 0.39
CA HIS A 266 -25.62 13.25 1.32
C HIS A 266 -26.30 12.09 0.58
N VAL A 267 -26.10 10.87 1.07
CA VAL A 267 -26.64 9.65 0.44
C VAL A 267 -27.89 9.16 1.16
N GLY A 268 -27.96 9.36 2.49
CA GLY A 268 -29.17 9.06 3.25
C GLY A 268 -28.95 8.87 4.75
N GLU A 269 -30.07 8.68 5.46
CA GLU A 269 -30.13 8.52 6.92
C GLU A 269 -29.94 7.06 7.36
N TRP A 270 -28.79 6.47 7.06
CA TRP A 270 -28.44 5.09 7.45
C TRP A 270 -26.96 4.95 7.77
N LEU A 271 -26.57 3.86 8.42
CA LEU A 271 -25.17 3.50 8.68
C LEU A 271 -24.81 2.19 7.98
N MET A 272 -23.55 2.08 7.57
CA MET A 272 -22.99 0.80 7.15
C MET A 272 -23.07 -0.24 8.28
N PRO A 273 -23.24 -1.53 7.95
CA PRO A 273 -23.40 -2.61 8.94
C PRO A 273 -22.08 -3.05 9.59
N PHE A 274 -21.06 -2.18 9.65
CA PHE A 274 -19.75 -2.45 10.21
C PHE A 274 -19.13 -1.17 10.76
N VAL A 275 -18.01 -1.30 11.49
CA VAL A 275 -17.20 -0.18 12.01
C VAL A 275 -15.83 -0.19 11.32
N GLY A 276 -15.26 0.99 11.09
CA GLY A 276 -13.97 1.13 10.41
C GLY A 276 -14.05 0.94 8.90
N ARG A 277 -13.01 0.33 8.29
CA ARG A 277 -12.94 0.14 6.83
C ARG A 277 -13.51 -1.20 6.42
N SER A 278 -14.43 -1.22 5.46
CA SER A 278 -14.76 -2.44 4.72
C SER A 278 -13.90 -2.61 3.46
N ARG A 279 -13.50 -3.84 3.21
CA ARG A 279 -13.06 -4.31 1.90
C ARG A 279 -14.02 -5.41 1.47
N ARG A 280 -14.81 -5.17 0.42
CA ARG A 280 -15.60 -6.24 -0.19
C ARG A 280 -14.63 -7.20 -0.89
N GLY A 281 -14.35 -8.35 -0.27
CA GLY A 281 -13.83 -9.50 -0.99
C GLY A 281 -14.95 -10.03 -1.88
N SER A 282 -14.73 -10.11 -3.20
CA SER A 282 -15.71 -10.77 -4.05
C SER A 282 -15.66 -12.27 -3.77
N ALA A 283 -16.49 -12.75 -2.85
CA ALA A 283 -16.91 -14.14 -2.89
C ALA A 283 -17.81 -14.28 -4.11
N ARG A 284 -17.25 -14.72 -5.24
CA ARG A 284 -18.08 -15.30 -6.29
C ARG A 284 -18.60 -16.62 -5.74
N ARG A 285 -19.92 -16.69 -5.53
CA ARG A 285 -20.63 -17.96 -5.39
C ARG A 285 -20.59 -18.72 -6.71
#